data_AF-A0A377J0V9-F1
#
_entry.id   AF-A0A377J0V9-F1
#
_cell.length_a   1.000
_cell.length_b   1.000
_cell.length_c   1.000
_cell.angle_alpha   90.00
_cell.angle_beta   90.00
_cell.angle_gamma   90.00
#
_symmetry.space_group_name_H-M   'P 1'
#
loop_
_entity.id
_entity.type
_entity.pdbx_description
1 polymer ?
#
loop_
_entity_poly.entity_id
_entity_poly.type
_entity_poly.pdbx_seq_one_letter_code
_entity_poly.pdbx_strand_id
1 'polypeptide(L)'
;MTYYFMTPMQPDFDLMTFDFDKDAPRVYQTGAINDAISTDLSSFKANGGKLIVVTGVSDPVFSAMDQRDWFKQMQQDTKGAKEFSRFFAIPGLNHCGGGNGLDDVAPLTALEQWHDNQKAPESLLAKGKNYPNKQMPICAYPKVATYIGGDENKPESFECK
;
A
#
# COMPACT_ATOMS: atom_id res chain seq x y z
N MET A 1 -9.65 23.05 0.67
CA MET A 1 -9.39 21.96 1.64
C MET A 1 -9.80 22.36 3.06
N THR A 2 -9.69 23.62 3.47
CA THR A 2 -9.96 24.13 4.85
C THR A 2 -11.38 23.96 5.41
N TYR A 3 -12.41 23.75 4.58
CA TYR A 3 -13.80 23.65 5.04
C TYR A 3 -14.13 22.34 5.79
N TYR A 4 -13.41 21.26 5.54
CA TYR A 4 -13.86 19.92 5.93
C TYR A 4 -13.09 19.30 7.11
N PHE A 5 -11.82 19.67 7.29
CA PHE A 5 -10.93 18.92 8.18
C PHE A 5 -10.85 19.46 9.61
N MET A 6 -11.48 20.58 9.96
CA MET A 6 -11.34 21.18 11.30
C MET A 6 -12.69 21.36 12.01
N THR A 7 -12.70 21.14 13.32
CA THR A 7 -13.83 21.42 14.22
C THR A 7 -13.41 22.44 15.30
N PRO A 8 -14.12 23.57 15.46
CA PRO A 8 -15.14 24.07 14.54
C PRO A 8 -14.54 24.41 13.17
N MET A 9 -15.37 24.45 12.12
CA MET A 9 -14.96 24.80 10.76
C MET A 9 -14.19 26.13 10.74
N GLN A 10 -13.07 26.18 10.01
CA GLN A 10 -12.26 27.40 9.80
C GLN A 10 -11.95 27.58 8.31
N PRO A 11 -12.86 28.18 7.53
CA PRO A 11 -12.68 28.37 6.09
C PRO A 11 -11.40 29.12 5.71
N ASP A 12 -11.05 30.12 6.52
CA ASP A 12 -9.97 31.07 6.26
C ASP A 12 -8.68 30.75 7.05
N PHE A 13 -8.52 29.51 7.51
CA PHE A 13 -7.35 29.09 8.28
C PHE A 13 -6.06 29.21 7.44
N ASP A 14 -5.05 29.90 7.98
CA ASP A 14 -3.73 30.01 7.35
C ASP A 14 -2.86 28.81 7.74
N LEU A 15 -2.66 27.91 6.78
CA LEU A 15 -1.81 26.72 6.94
C LEU A 15 -0.35 27.07 7.32
N MET A 16 0.14 28.27 7.01
CA MET A 16 1.49 28.69 7.40
C MET A 16 1.62 28.98 8.90
N THR A 17 0.50 29.08 9.61
CA THR A 17 0.44 29.34 11.06
C THR A 17 0.04 28.11 11.88
N PHE A 18 -0.04 26.93 11.24
CA PHE A 18 -0.49 25.70 11.89
C PHE A 18 0.37 25.37 13.12
N ASP A 19 -0.29 25.24 14.27
CA ASP A 19 0.33 24.88 15.53
C ASP A 19 -0.02 23.41 15.84
N PHE A 20 0.98 22.52 15.80
CA PHE A 20 0.75 21.09 16.01
C PHE A 20 0.19 20.74 17.39
N ASP A 21 0.44 21.57 18.42
CA ASP A 21 -0.09 21.33 19.77
C ASP A 21 -1.55 21.78 19.91
N LYS A 22 -1.99 22.75 19.10
CA LYS A 22 -3.33 23.36 19.20
C LYS A 22 -4.28 22.93 18.10
N ASP A 23 -3.79 22.82 16.87
CA ASP A 23 -4.63 22.63 15.69
C ASP A 23 -4.78 21.16 15.31
N ALA A 24 -3.84 20.27 15.66
CA ALA A 24 -3.98 18.84 15.38
C ALA A 24 -5.24 18.23 16.04
N PRO A 25 -5.58 18.51 17.32
CA PRO A 25 -6.81 17.99 17.92
C PRO A 25 -8.10 18.41 17.20
N ARG A 26 -8.05 19.51 16.44
CA ARG A 26 -9.22 20.04 15.72
C ARG A 26 -9.60 19.17 14.53
N VAL A 27 -8.72 18.27 14.07
CA VAL A 27 -9.03 17.33 12.98
C VAL A 27 -9.59 16.00 13.48
N TYR A 28 -9.51 15.71 14.79
CA TYR A 28 -9.83 14.39 15.32
C TYR A 28 -11.30 14.00 15.15
N GLN A 29 -12.23 14.95 15.20
CA GLN A 29 -13.63 14.64 14.95
C GLN A 29 -13.86 14.16 13.50
N THR A 30 -13.25 14.84 12.52
CA THR A 30 -13.32 14.41 11.12
C THR A 30 -12.54 13.11 10.91
N GLY A 31 -11.38 12.96 11.54
CA GLY A 31 -10.61 11.71 11.51
C GLY A 31 -11.42 10.52 12.04
N ALA A 32 -12.16 10.69 13.13
CA ALA A 32 -12.97 9.62 13.72
C ALA A 32 -14.07 9.08 12.79
N ILE A 33 -14.48 9.83 11.76
CA ILE A 33 -15.49 9.39 10.77
C ILE A 33 -14.89 9.01 9.41
N ASN A 34 -13.66 9.45 9.10
CA ASN A 34 -13.04 9.26 7.79
C ASN A 34 -11.86 8.28 7.80
N ASP A 35 -11.13 8.20 8.90
CA ASP A 35 -9.89 7.44 8.97
C ASP A 35 -10.21 5.95 9.02
N ALA A 36 -9.89 5.23 7.94
CA ALA A 36 -10.08 3.79 7.84
C ALA A 36 -8.95 3.01 8.55
N ILE A 37 -8.73 3.28 9.84
CA ILE A 37 -7.57 2.81 10.61
C ILE A 37 -7.80 1.51 11.39
N SER A 38 -8.98 0.89 11.30
CA SER A 38 -9.24 -0.39 11.97
C SER A 38 -8.26 -1.46 11.53
N THR A 39 -7.74 -2.23 12.48
CA THR A 39 -6.76 -3.31 12.27
C THR A 39 -7.36 -4.70 12.53
N ASP A 40 -8.56 -4.77 13.12
CA ASP A 40 -9.31 -6.03 13.22
C ASP A 40 -10.19 -6.19 11.97
N LEU A 41 -9.80 -7.14 11.13
CA LEU A 41 -10.51 -7.55 9.92
C LEU A 41 -11.07 -8.97 10.04
N SER A 42 -11.32 -9.46 11.27
CA SER A 42 -11.85 -10.80 11.55
C SER A 42 -13.16 -11.08 10.81
N SER A 43 -14.09 -10.13 10.80
CA SER A 43 -15.36 -10.25 10.07
C SER A 43 -15.15 -10.33 8.54
N PHE A 44 -14.21 -9.56 7.98
CA PHE A 44 -13.87 -9.65 6.55
C PHE A 44 -13.29 -11.01 6.19
N LYS A 45 -12.37 -11.51 7.03
CA LYS A 45 -11.80 -12.87 6.90
C LYS A 45 -12.89 -13.94 6.98
N ALA A 46 -13.77 -13.87 7.97
CA ALA A 46 -14.82 -14.86 8.19
C ALA A 46 -15.78 -14.98 7.00
N ASN A 47 -15.97 -13.90 6.25
CA ASN A 47 -16.75 -13.87 5.01
C ASN A 47 -15.94 -14.28 3.76
N GLY A 48 -14.72 -14.82 3.92
CA GLY A 48 -13.89 -15.30 2.82
C GLY A 48 -13.20 -14.19 2.01
N GLY A 49 -13.20 -12.95 2.50
CA GLY A 49 -12.62 -11.81 1.80
C GLY A 49 -11.13 -11.97 1.53
N LYS A 50 -10.64 -11.38 0.43
CA LYS A 50 -9.21 -11.30 0.06
C LYS A 50 -8.82 -9.83 -0.09
N LEU A 51 -7.66 -9.46 0.44
CA LEU A 51 -7.15 -8.09 0.45
C LEU A 51 -5.76 -8.04 -0.19
N ILE A 52 -5.62 -7.19 -1.20
CA ILE A 52 -4.31 -6.79 -1.74
C ILE A 52 -4.18 -5.29 -1.52
N VAL A 53 -3.13 -4.89 -0.80
CA VAL A 53 -2.72 -3.50 -0.65
C VAL A 53 -1.53 -3.26 -1.57
N VAL A 54 -1.62 -2.23 -2.41
CA VAL A 54 -0.53 -1.80 -3.29
C VAL A 54 -0.20 -0.36 -2.95
N THR A 55 1.08 -0.06 -2.79
CA THR A 55 1.53 1.29 -2.47
C THR A 55 2.76 1.67 -3.29
N GLY A 56 2.85 2.95 -3.67
CA GLY A 56 4.05 3.51 -4.27
C GLY A 56 5.04 3.93 -3.18
N VAL A 57 6.26 3.41 -3.22
CA VAL A 57 7.29 3.78 -2.22
C VAL A 57 7.70 5.25 -2.33
N SER A 58 7.52 5.85 -3.51
CA SER A 58 7.83 7.25 -3.78
C SER A 58 6.56 8.12 -3.83
N ASP A 59 5.44 7.70 -3.25
CA ASP A 59 4.20 8.48 -3.19
C ASP A 59 4.41 9.75 -2.32
N PRO A 60 4.26 10.97 -2.88
CA PRO A 60 4.42 12.22 -2.13
C PRO A 60 3.15 12.64 -1.36
N VAL A 61 2.04 11.91 -1.52
CA VAL A 61 0.73 12.21 -0.93
C VAL A 61 0.50 11.37 0.32
N PHE A 62 0.65 10.05 0.21
CA PHE A 62 0.44 9.12 1.32
C PHE A 62 1.70 8.30 1.60
N SER A 63 2.11 8.26 2.86
CA SER A 63 3.33 7.56 3.27
C SER A 63 3.21 6.04 3.10
N ALA A 64 4.07 5.45 2.27
CA ALA A 64 4.20 4.00 2.16
C ALA A 64 4.60 3.35 3.50
N MET A 65 5.31 4.08 4.36
CA MET A 65 5.73 3.61 5.67
C MET A 65 4.55 3.49 6.64
N ASP A 66 3.64 4.47 6.59
CA ASP A 66 2.42 4.47 7.40
C ASP A 66 1.50 3.30 6.99
N GLN A 67 1.29 3.10 5.69
CA GLN A 67 0.52 1.97 5.17
C GLN A 67 1.15 0.61 5.54
N ARG A 68 2.49 0.51 5.50
CA ARG A 68 3.22 -0.69 5.94
C ARG A 68 3.00 -0.95 7.42
N ASP A 69 3.10 0.09 8.26
CA ASP A 69 2.98 -0.06 9.71
C ASP A 69 1.53 -0.40 10.12
N TRP A 70 0.52 0.19 9.47
CA TRP A 70 -0.86 -0.27 9.59
C TRP A 70 -1.01 -1.74 9.17
N PHE A 71 -0.44 -2.15 8.04
CA PHE A 71 -0.54 -3.54 7.57
C PHE A 71 0.12 -4.53 8.57
N LYS A 72 1.26 -4.15 9.16
CA LYS A 72 1.91 -4.94 10.21
C LYS A 72 1.03 -5.05 11.46
N GLN A 73 0.39 -3.95 11.89
CA GLN A 73 -0.50 -3.96 13.03
C GLN A 73 -1.76 -4.81 12.76
N MET A 74 -2.37 -4.68 11.58
CA MET A 74 -3.47 -5.54 11.14
C MET A 74 -3.09 -7.02 11.15
N GLN A 75 -1.86 -7.37 10.76
CA GLN A 75 -1.38 -8.76 10.87
C GLN A 75 -1.25 -9.26 12.31
N GLN A 76 -0.98 -8.38 13.27
CA GLN A 76 -0.91 -8.73 14.69
C GLN A 76 -2.30 -8.87 15.30
N ASP A 77 -3.21 -7.97 14.96
CA ASP A 77 -4.54 -7.87 15.56
C ASP A 77 -5.52 -8.87 14.94
N THR A 78 -5.35 -9.24 13.67
CA THR A 78 -6.23 -10.19 12.98
C THR A 78 -5.61 -11.59 12.88
N LYS A 79 -6.19 -12.56 13.61
CA LYS A 79 -5.73 -13.97 13.58
C LYS A 79 -5.75 -14.56 12.16
N GLY A 80 -4.58 -15.02 11.70
CA GLY A 80 -4.41 -15.62 10.37
C GLY A 80 -4.51 -14.60 9.23
N ALA A 81 -4.15 -13.33 9.47
CA ALA A 81 -4.13 -12.29 8.45
C ALA A 81 -3.40 -12.67 7.16
N LYS A 82 -2.31 -13.43 7.27
CA LYS A 82 -1.52 -13.91 6.13
C LYS A 82 -2.29 -14.86 5.19
N GLU A 83 -3.44 -15.40 5.60
CA GLU A 83 -4.26 -16.28 4.76
C GLU A 83 -5.14 -15.50 3.78
N PHE A 84 -5.39 -14.21 4.04
CA PHE A 84 -6.32 -13.40 3.26
C PHE A 84 -5.77 -12.05 2.83
N SER A 85 -4.61 -11.64 3.31
CA SER A 85 -4.03 -10.33 2.99
C SER A 85 -2.62 -10.40 2.39
N ARG A 86 -2.32 -9.48 1.46
CA ARG A 86 -1.00 -9.26 0.87
C ARG A 86 -0.73 -7.76 0.73
N PHE A 87 0.53 -7.36 0.88
CA PHE A 87 0.99 -5.98 0.73
C PHE A 87 2.16 -5.93 -0.24
N PHE A 88 2.07 -5.09 -1.27
CA PHE A 88 3.09 -4.91 -2.31
C PHE A 88 3.51 -3.44 -2.35
N ALA A 89 4.77 -3.19 -2.00
CA ALA A 89 5.38 -1.86 -2.09
C ALA A 89 6.19 -1.77 -3.38
N ILE A 90 5.86 -0.82 -4.26
CA ILE A 90 6.47 -0.69 -5.58
C ILE A 90 7.53 0.41 -5.53
N PRO A 91 8.83 0.07 -5.66
CA PRO A 91 9.90 1.06 -5.68
C PRO A 91 9.76 2.02 -6.86
N GLY A 92 9.89 3.32 -6.62
CA GLY A 92 9.85 4.35 -7.66
C GLY A 92 8.45 4.74 -8.13
N LEU A 93 7.40 3.99 -7.81
CA LEU A 93 6.01 4.36 -8.06
C LEU A 93 5.61 5.55 -7.18
N ASN A 94 4.96 6.55 -7.79
CA ASN A 94 4.39 7.70 -7.07
C ASN A 94 2.94 7.41 -6.63
N HIS A 95 2.09 8.46 -6.60
CA HIS A 95 0.70 8.36 -6.19
C HIS A 95 -0.13 7.61 -7.25
N CYS A 96 -0.39 6.33 -6.98
CA CYS A 96 -1.16 5.39 -7.81
C CYS A 96 -0.56 5.03 -9.18
N GLY A 97 0.35 5.83 -9.73
CA GLY A 97 0.93 5.64 -11.06
C GLY A 97 2.16 6.51 -11.30
N GLY A 98 2.88 6.22 -12.38
CA GLY A 98 4.05 7.00 -12.81
C GLY A 98 5.24 6.87 -11.86
N GLY A 99 6.10 7.89 -11.88
CA GLY A 99 7.37 7.88 -11.16
C GLY A 99 8.46 7.10 -11.88
N ASN A 100 9.63 7.02 -11.25
CA ASN A 100 10.82 6.41 -11.83
C ASN A 100 10.93 4.93 -11.41
N GLY A 101 9.91 4.14 -11.73
CA GLY A 101 9.82 2.73 -11.34
C GLY A 101 9.14 1.87 -12.41
N LEU A 102 8.94 0.60 -12.06
CA LEU A 102 8.12 -0.34 -12.84
C LEU A 102 6.69 -0.26 -12.29
N ASP A 103 5.90 0.66 -12.84
CA ASP A 103 4.59 1.06 -12.34
C ASP A 103 3.41 0.24 -12.89
N ASP A 104 3.65 -0.62 -13.88
CA ASP A 104 2.65 -1.48 -14.49
C ASP A 104 2.66 -2.85 -13.80
N VAL A 105 1.71 -3.02 -12.88
CA VAL A 105 1.39 -4.26 -12.15
C VAL A 105 -0.09 -4.60 -12.30
N ALA A 106 -0.45 -5.87 -12.12
CA ALA A 106 -1.83 -6.36 -12.27
C ALA A 106 -2.41 -6.93 -10.95
N PRO A 107 -2.62 -6.11 -9.90
CA PRO A 107 -3.15 -6.59 -8.63
C PRO A 107 -4.58 -7.12 -8.71
N LEU A 108 -5.42 -6.59 -9.62
CA LEU A 108 -6.77 -7.11 -9.84
C LEU A 108 -6.74 -8.54 -10.36
N THR A 109 -5.95 -8.81 -11.41
CA THR A 109 -5.79 -10.18 -11.94
C THR A 109 -5.23 -11.13 -10.88
N ALA A 110 -4.30 -10.66 -10.04
CA ALA A 110 -3.80 -11.47 -8.92
C ALA A 110 -4.88 -11.75 -7.87
N LEU A 111 -5.78 -10.79 -7.61
CA LEU A 111 -6.91 -10.96 -6.69
C LEU A 111 -7.94 -11.96 -7.23
N GLU A 112 -8.28 -11.87 -8.52
CA GLU A 112 -9.15 -12.83 -9.22
C GLU A 112 -8.57 -14.26 -9.15
N GLN A 113 -7.30 -14.41 -9.50
CA GLN A 113 -6.62 -15.71 -9.41
C GLN A 113 -6.55 -16.26 -7.99
N TRP A 114 -6.38 -15.40 -6.99
CA TRP A 114 -6.43 -15.81 -5.59
C TRP A 114 -7.83 -16.26 -5.18
N HIS A 115 -8.86 -15.54 -5.61
CA HIS A 115 -10.24 -15.94 -5.37
C HIS A 115 -10.55 -17.31 -5.98
N ASP A 116 -10.18 -17.52 -7.24
CA ASP A 116 -10.52 -18.75 -7.99
C ASP A 116 -9.70 -19.96 -7.52
N ASN A 117 -8.41 -19.78 -7.25
CA ASN A 117 -7.49 -20.90 -7.00
C ASN A 117 -7.13 -21.07 -5.52
N GLN A 118 -7.64 -20.22 -4.63
CA GLN A 118 -7.31 -20.20 -3.19
C GLN A 118 -5.81 -20.11 -2.89
N LYS A 119 -5.02 -19.62 -3.85
CA LYS A 119 -3.57 -19.43 -3.73
C LYS A 119 -3.22 -17.96 -3.74
N ALA A 120 -2.71 -17.47 -2.61
CA ALA A 120 -2.30 -16.09 -2.47
C ALA A 120 -1.08 -15.76 -3.36
N PRO A 121 -1.01 -14.56 -3.96
CA PRO A 121 0.16 -14.16 -4.72
C PRO A 121 1.34 -13.91 -3.78
N GLU A 122 2.50 -14.48 -4.11
CA GLU A 122 3.77 -14.24 -3.40
C GLU A 122 4.56 -13.08 -4.04
N SER A 123 4.24 -12.74 -5.29
CA SER A 123 4.80 -11.62 -6.02
C SER A 123 3.83 -11.13 -7.11
N LEU A 124 3.99 -9.88 -7.54
CA LEU A 124 3.39 -9.33 -8.76
C LEU A 124 4.50 -9.05 -9.78
N LEU A 125 4.33 -9.44 -11.04
CA LEU A 125 5.29 -9.06 -12.08
C LEU A 125 5.10 -7.56 -12.39
N ALA A 126 6.17 -6.77 -12.25
CA ALA A 126 6.17 -5.37 -12.61
C ALA A 126 6.96 -5.12 -13.90
N LYS A 127 6.43 -4.22 -14.72
CA LYS A 127 7.06 -3.64 -15.91
C LYS A 127 6.81 -2.12 -15.91
N GLY A 128 7.38 -1.38 -16.85
CA GLY A 128 7.14 0.07 -16.90
C GLY A 128 7.62 0.71 -18.19
N LYS A 129 7.02 1.85 -18.54
CA LYS A 129 7.36 2.59 -19.77
C LYS A 129 8.76 3.21 -19.71
N ASN A 130 9.21 3.60 -18.52
CA ASN A 130 10.54 4.18 -18.30
C ASN A 130 11.67 3.15 -18.44
N TYR A 131 11.33 1.86 -18.34
CA TYR A 131 12.25 0.74 -18.44
C TYR A 131 11.63 -0.38 -19.29
N PRO A 132 11.44 -0.16 -20.60
CA PRO A 132 10.59 -1.02 -21.45
C PRO A 132 11.06 -2.48 -21.56
N ASN A 133 12.36 -2.72 -21.37
CA ASN A 133 12.93 -4.06 -21.42
C ASN A 133 13.04 -4.73 -20.05
N LYS A 134 12.79 -4.00 -18.96
CA LYS A 134 13.02 -4.46 -17.60
C LYS A 134 11.74 -4.98 -16.96
N GLN A 135 11.86 -6.14 -16.35
CA GLN A 135 10.82 -6.75 -15.54
C GLN A 135 11.43 -7.24 -14.23
N MET A 136 10.69 -7.10 -13.14
CA MET A 136 11.08 -7.63 -11.84
C MET A 136 9.86 -8.04 -11.04
N PRO A 137 9.96 -9.02 -10.13
CA PRO A 137 8.90 -9.28 -9.18
C PRO A 137 8.81 -8.12 -8.17
N ILE A 138 7.60 -7.72 -7.82
CA ILE A 138 7.29 -6.97 -6.59
C ILE A 138 6.85 -8.01 -5.57
N CYS A 139 7.67 -8.21 -4.55
CA CYS A 139 7.47 -9.27 -3.58
C CYS A 139 6.40 -8.89 -2.54
N ALA A 140 5.67 -9.88 -2.06
CA ALA A 140 4.81 -9.70 -0.90
C ALA A 140 5.65 -9.35 0.33
N TYR A 141 5.33 -8.24 1.00
CA TYR A 141 5.99 -7.82 2.23
C TYR A 141 5.99 -8.94 3.29
N PRO A 142 7.09 -9.17 4.02
CA PRO A 142 8.28 -8.31 4.15
C PRO A 142 9.40 -8.58 3.14
N LYS A 143 9.23 -9.53 2.22
CA LYS A 143 10.26 -9.89 1.25
C LYS A 143 10.47 -8.76 0.25
N VAL A 144 11.69 -8.65 -0.27
CA VAL A 144 12.04 -7.73 -1.34
C VAL A 144 12.68 -8.48 -2.50
N ALA A 145 12.56 -7.94 -3.71
CA ALA A 145 13.19 -8.52 -4.88
C ALA A 145 14.70 -8.29 -4.79
N THR A 146 15.45 -9.37 -4.67
CA THR A 146 16.90 -9.32 -4.59
C THR A 146 17.49 -9.99 -5.81
N TYR A 147 18.37 -9.29 -6.51
CA TYR A 147 19.09 -9.84 -7.65
C TYR A 147 19.99 -11.02 -7.23
N ILE A 148 19.93 -12.12 -7.96
CA ILE A 148 20.67 -13.36 -7.70
C ILE A 148 21.64 -13.74 -8.84
N GLY A 149 21.67 -12.98 -9.93
CA GLY A 149 22.50 -13.23 -11.12
C GLY A 149 21.66 -13.42 -12.38
N GLY A 150 22.29 -13.33 -13.56
CA GLY A 150 21.62 -13.46 -14.86
C GLY A 150 21.48 -12.13 -15.60
N ASP A 151 20.39 -11.98 -16.37
CA ASP A 151 20.05 -10.71 -17.04
C ASP A 151 19.20 -9.84 -16.10
N GLU A 152 19.71 -8.69 -15.68
CA GLU A 152 19.04 -7.76 -14.76
C GLU A 152 17.69 -7.20 -15.27
N ASN A 153 17.37 -7.44 -16.54
CA ASN A 153 16.10 -7.07 -17.14
C ASN A 153 15.03 -8.16 -17.06
N LYS A 154 15.39 -9.35 -16.56
CA LYS A 154 14.52 -10.52 -16.50
C LYS A 154 14.08 -10.85 -15.07
N PRO A 155 12.81 -11.25 -14.86
CA PRO A 155 12.30 -11.52 -13.52
C PRO A 155 12.96 -12.74 -12.86
N GLU A 156 13.40 -13.74 -13.62
CA GLU A 156 14.09 -14.93 -13.12
C GLU A 156 15.47 -14.63 -12.49
N SER A 157 16.02 -13.45 -12.75
CA SER A 157 17.27 -12.98 -12.15
C SER A 157 17.08 -12.44 -10.73
N PHE A 158 15.85 -12.48 -10.18
CA PHE A 158 15.50 -11.98 -8.86
C PHE A 158 14.80 -13.05 -8.03
N GLU A 159 15.03 -13.00 -6.72
CA GLU A 159 14.34 -13.82 -5.73
C GLU A 159 13.70 -12.93 -4.65
N CYS A 160 12.51 -13.31 -4.19
CA CYS A 160 11.88 -12.68 -3.05
C CYS A 160 12.43 -13.24 -1.73
N LYS A 161 13.28 -12.45 -1.06
CA LYS A 161 13.84 -12.77 0.26
C LYS A 161 13.80 -11.60 1.22
#